data_AF-A0A7S3LAP3-F1
#
_entry.id   AF-A0A7S3LAP3-F1
#
_cell.length_a   1.000
_cell.length_b   1.000
_cell.length_c   1.000
_cell.angle_alpha   90.00
_cell.angle_beta   90.00
_cell.angle_gamma   90.00
#
_symmetry.space_group_name_H-M   'P 1'
#
loop_
_entity.id
_entity.type
_entity.pdbx_description
1 polymer ?
#
loop_
_entity_poly.entity_id
_entity_poly.type
_entity_poly.pdbx_seq_one_letter_code
_entity_poly.pdbx_strand_id
1 'polypeptide(L)'
;SITYVSRPFVYRLCVWLEAAIAFVPSRMLKRIFPTYVLGVTVTMIGVQLTGAGIRFWGGGVGCSNNPNGSVCPGNGEVRLGYGSGPYVAMGFSVFLIFLAVEIFGSPFMRNTMVIWGLLGGYLIAA
;
A
#
# COMPACT_ATOMS: atom_id res chain seq x y z
N SER A 1 -13.73 16.08 14.65
CA SER A 1 -13.06 16.39 15.93
C SER A 1 -13.20 15.31 17.01
N ILE A 2 -14.24 14.47 17.02
CA ILE A 2 -14.36 13.33 17.98
C ILE A 2 -13.33 12.21 17.69
N THR A 3 -12.88 12.07 16.44
CA THR A 3 -11.96 11.01 16.02
C THR A 3 -10.49 11.25 16.36
N TYR A 4 -10.08 12.42 16.85
CA TYR A 4 -8.66 12.72 17.18
C TYR A 4 -8.36 12.57 18.68
N VAL A 5 -9.32 12.86 19.55
CA VAL A 5 -9.15 12.78 21.01
C VAL A 5 -9.19 11.32 21.52
N SER A 6 -9.92 10.43 20.84
CA SER A 6 -10.01 9.00 21.24
C SER A 6 -8.87 8.11 20.73
N ARG A 7 -8.13 8.51 19.68
CA ARG A 7 -7.06 7.68 19.08
C ARG A 7 -5.96 7.28 20.07
N PRO A 8 -5.49 8.17 20.97
CA PRO A 8 -4.38 7.80 21.82
C PRO A 8 -4.73 6.74 22.88
N PHE A 9 -6.01 6.68 23.28
CA PHE A 9 -6.47 5.71 24.25
C PHE A 9 -6.70 4.33 23.60
N VAL A 10 -7.25 4.32 22.39
CA VAL A 10 -7.56 3.08 21.65
C VAL A 10 -6.28 2.30 21.31
N TYR A 11 -5.20 2.95 20.88
CA TYR A 11 -3.96 2.21 20.55
C TYR A 11 -3.37 1.48 21.77
N ARG A 12 -3.46 2.08 22.97
CA ARG A 12 -2.94 1.47 24.20
C ARG A 12 -3.72 0.21 24.53
N LEU A 13 -5.04 0.29 24.47
CA LEU A 13 -5.91 -0.86 24.74
C LEU A 13 -5.69 -2.01 23.75
N CYS A 14 -5.52 -1.72 22.45
CA CYS A 14 -5.26 -2.73 21.44
C CYS A 14 -3.94 -3.49 21.70
N VAL A 15 -2.87 -2.79 22.07
CA VAL A 15 -1.57 -3.42 22.37
C VAL A 15 -1.64 -4.32 23.61
N TRP A 16 -2.33 -3.88 24.68
CA TRP A 16 -2.53 -4.73 25.87
C TRP A 16 -3.40 -5.95 25.57
N LEU A 17 -4.40 -5.82 24.71
CA LEU A 17 -5.23 -6.94 24.25
C LEU A 17 -4.40 -7.95 23.43
N GLU A 18 -3.55 -7.45 22.52
CA GLU A 18 -2.68 -8.30 21.70
C GLU A 18 -1.64 -9.04 22.56
N ALA A 19 -1.09 -8.37 23.57
CA ALA A 19 -0.21 -8.98 24.57
C ALA A 19 -0.95 -10.07 25.38
N ALA A 20 -2.22 -9.87 25.74
CA ALA A 20 -3.02 -10.91 26.41
C ALA A 20 -3.31 -12.11 25.49
N ILE A 21 -3.59 -11.86 24.20
CA ILE A 21 -3.82 -12.90 23.20
C ILE A 21 -2.53 -13.71 22.93
N ALA A 22 -1.35 -13.10 23.04
CA ALA A 22 -0.07 -13.78 22.86
C ALA A 22 0.20 -14.90 23.89
N PHE A 23 -0.43 -14.85 25.07
CA PHE A 23 -0.36 -15.93 26.07
C PHE A 23 -1.26 -17.13 25.74
N VAL A 24 -2.14 -17.04 24.74
CA VAL A 24 -3.00 -18.15 24.33
C VAL A 24 -2.20 -19.17 23.52
N PRO A 25 -2.25 -20.48 23.85
CA PRO A 25 -1.49 -21.49 23.13
C PRO A 25 -1.93 -21.60 21.67
N SER A 26 -0.95 -21.73 20.77
CA SER A 26 -1.11 -21.76 19.31
C SER A 26 -2.10 -22.83 18.80
N ARG A 27 -2.35 -23.88 19.60
CA ARG A 27 -3.34 -24.92 19.30
C ARG A 27 -4.78 -24.42 19.37
N MET A 28 -5.10 -23.56 20.35
CA MET A 28 -6.45 -22.96 20.44
C MET A 28 -6.65 -21.92 19.34
N LEU A 29 -5.63 -21.12 19.04
CA LEU A 29 -5.76 -20.05 18.05
C LEU A 29 -6.05 -20.57 16.63
N LYS A 30 -5.40 -21.67 16.22
CA LYS A 30 -5.68 -22.33 14.92
C LYS A 30 -7.07 -22.96 14.84
N ARG A 31 -7.71 -23.23 15.99
CA ARG A 31 -9.07 -23.76 16.06
C ARG A 31 -10.13 -22.66 16.04
N ILE A 32 -9.81 -21.50 16.62
CA ILE A 32 -10.66 -20.30 16.59
C ILE A 32 -10.58 -19.63 15.21
N PHE A 33 -9.38 -19.52 14.63
CA PHE A 33 -9.12 -18.92 13.32
C PHE A 33 -8.57 -19.98 12.36
N PRO A 34 -9.44 -20.77 11.70
CA PRO A 34 -8.99 -21.71 10.69
C PRO A 34 -8.34 -20.99 9.51
N THR A 35 -7.37 -21.65 8.86
CA THR A 35 -6.54 -21.06 7.80
C THR A 35 -7.34 -20.46 6.64
N TYR A 36 -8.52 -21.01 6.34
CA TYR A 36 -9.41 -20.45 5.33
C TYR A 36 -9.87 -19.01 5.65
N VAL A 37 -10.24 -18.75 6.91
CA VAL A 37 -10.68 -17.42 7.34
C VAL A 37 -9.53 -16.43 7.31
N LEU A 38 -8.34 -16.84 7.75
CA LEU A 38 -7.12 -16.02 7.68
C LEU A 38 -6.75 -15.66 6.23
N GLY A 39 -6.92 -16.59 5.29
CA GLY A 39 -6.71 -16.33 3.87
C GLY A 39 -7.65 -15.24 3.35
N VAL A 40 -8.95 -15.37 3.59
CA VAL A 40 -9.97 -14.41 3.12
C VAL A 40 -9.79 -13.03 3.77
N THR A 41 -9.42 -12.96 5.05
CA THR A 41 -9.20 -11.66 5.71
C THR A 41 -7.96 -10.95 5.17
N VAL A 42 -6.86 -11.66 4.96
CA VAL A 42 -5.62 -11.08 4.42
C VAL A 42 -5.81 -10.61 2.98
N THR A 43 -6.54 -11.36 2.13
CA THR A 43 -6.84 -10.91 0.77
C THR A 43 -7.71 -9.66 0.76
N MET A 44 -8.72 -9.59 1.64
CA MET A 44 -9.57 -8.40 1.78
C MET A 44 -8.75 -7.18 2.20
N ILE A 45 -7.84 -7.34 3.16
CA ILE A 45 -6.90 -6.27 3.57
C ILE A 45 -6.03 -5.83 2.38
N GLY A 46 -5.51 -6.80 1.62
CA GLY A 46 -4.74 -6.54 0.40
C GLY A 46 -5.51 -5.73 -0.64
N VAL A 47 -6.76 -6.09 -0.93
CA VAL A 47 -7.62 -5.38 -1.89
C VAL A 47 -7.84 -3.93 -1.45
N GLN A 48 -8.12 -3.70 -0.16
CA GLN A 48 -8.34 -2.34 0.36
C GLN A 48 -7.07 -1.47 0.27
N LEU A 49 -5.91 -2.04 0.56
CA LEU A 49 -4.62 -1.36 0.46
C LEU A 49 -4.23 -1.07 -0.99
N THR A 50 -4.45 -2.03 -1.91
CA THR A 50 -4.25 -1.81 -3.35
C THR A 50 -5.14 -0.68 -3.86
N GLY A 51 -6.40 -0.59 -3.40
CA GLY A 51 -7.28 0.52 -3.70
C GLY A 51 -6.73 1.88 -3.24
N ALA A 52 -6.06 1.93 -2.09
CA ALA A 52 -5.35 3.14 -1.66
C ALA A 52 -4.11 3.41 -2.54
N GLY A 53 -3.33 2.38 -2.87
CA GLY A 53 -2.15 2.49 -3.73
C GLY A 53 -2.46 3.04 -5.11
N ILE A 54 -3.53 2.57 -5.76
CA ILE A 54 -3.96 3.05 -7.09
C ILE A 54 -4.34 4.55 -7.03
N ARG A 55 -4.92 5.02 -5.91
CA ARG A 55 -5.21 6.45 -5.74
C ARG A 55 -3.95 7.30 -5.66
N PHE A 56 -2.87 6.78 -5.06
CA PHE A 56 -1.58 7.46 -5.06
C PHE A 56 -0.91 7.43 -6.44
N TRP A 57 -1.03 6.31 -7.17
CA TRP A 57 -0.55 6.21 -8.54
C TRP A 57 -1.20 7.26 -9.45
N GLY A 58 -2.52 7.50 -9.30
CA GLY A 58 -3.25 8.46 -10.13
C GLY A 58 -2.98 9.96 -9.86
N GLY A 59 -2.16 10.32 -8.86
CA GLY A 59 -1.93 11.73 -8.50
C GLY A 59 -2.40 12.11 -7.09
N GLY A 60 -2.65 11.12 -6.23
CA GLY A 60 -2.86 11.31 -4.80
C GLY A 60 -4.32 11.31 -4.34
N VAL A 61 -4.52 11.05 -3.05
CA VAL A 61 -5.85 10.92 -2.43
C VAL A 61 -6.64 12.22 -2.40
N GLY A 62 -5.98 13.37 -2.37
CA GLY A 62 -6.65 14.69 -2.40
C GLY A 62 -7.34 14.93 -3.75
N CYS A 63 -6.68 14.55 -4.84
CA CYS A 63 -7.22 14.68 -6.19
C CYS A 63 -8.22 13.58 -6.56
N SER A 64 -8.03 12.37 -6.04
CA SER A 64 -8.98 11.27 -6.25
C SER A 64 -10.40 11.59 -5.75
N ASN A 65 -10.54 12.46 -4.74
CA ASN A 65 -11.84 12.83 -4.18
C ASN A 65 -12.55 13.95 -4.97
N ASN A 66 -11.83 14.66 -5.84
CA ASN A 66 -12.40 15.69 -6.70
C ASN A 66 -11.81 15.60 -8.12
N PRO A 67 -12.21 14.58 -8.90
CA PRO A 67 -11.66 14.33 -10.24
C PRO A 67 -11.98 15.45 -11.24
N ASN A 68 -12.95 16.32 -10.94
CA ASN A 68 -13.31 17.48 -11.76
C ASN A 68 -12.45 18.71 -11.47
N GLY A 69 -11.61 18.66 -10.42
CA GLY A 69 -10.57 19.67 -10.18
C GLY A 69 -9.53 19.56 -11.28
N SER A 70 -9.46 20.58 -12.14
CA SER A 70 -8.64 20.57 -13.37
C SER A 70 -7.15 20.35 -13.14
N VAL A 71 -6.64 20.55 -11.92
CA VAL A 71 -5.22 20.47 -11.61
C VAL A 71 -4.97 20.00 -10.18
N CYS A 72 -4.06 19.04 -10.00
CA CYS A 72 -3.52 18.63 -8.70
C CYS A 72 -2.35 19.52 -8.26
N PRO A 73 -2.50 20.35 -7.22
CA PRO A 73 -1.36 21.11 -6.69
C PRO A 73 -0.49 20.22 -5.79
N GLY A 74 0.83 20.21 -6.02
CA GLY A 74 1.81 19.61 -5.09
C GLY A 74 2.69 18.47 -5.64
N ASN A 75 2.60 18.11 -6.92
CA ASN A 75 3.41 17.05 -7.55
C ASN A 75 4.64 17.58 -8.33
N GLY A 76 5.28 18.63 -7.82
CA GLY A 76 6.40 19.32 -8.49
C GLY A 76 5.94 20.51 -9.37
N GLU A 77 6.73 20.85 -10.38
CA GLU A 77 6.42 21.94 -11.34
C GLU A 77 5.30 21.58 -12.33
N VAL A 78 5.01 20.29 -12.47
CA VAL A 78 4.00 19.78 -13.42
C VAL A 78 2.59 19.81 -12.83
N ARG A 79 1.71 20.57 -13.50
CA ARG A 79 0.31 20.80 -13.12
C ARG A 79 -0.58 19.88 -13.94
N LEU A 80 -0.83 18.68 -13.42
CA LEU A 80 -1.55 17.63 -14.13
C LEU A 80 -2.83 17.22 -13.39
N GLY A 81 -3.88 16.90 -14.15
CA GLY A 81 -5.11 16.33 -13.60
C GLY A 81 -4.91 14.90 -13.09
N TYR A 82 -5.82 14.46 -12.22
CA TYR A 82 -5.83 13.08 -11.73
C TYR A 82 -5.93 12.08 -12.89
N GLY A 83 -5.11 11.05 -12.88
CA GLY A 83 -5.09 10.02 -13.92
C GLY A 83 -4.51 10.46 -15.27
N SER A 84 -3.82 11.59 -15.34
CA SER A 84 -3.13 12.01 -16.57
C SER A 84 -2.07 10.99 -17.03
N GLY A 85 -1.80 10.96 -18.34
CA GLY A 85 -0.82 10.06 -18.97
C GLY A 85 0.53 9.92 -18.24
N PRO A 86 1.21 11.00 -17.81
CA PRO A 86 2.46 10.89 -17.07
C PRO A 86 2.31 10.16 -15.72
N TYR A 87 1.21 10.32 -14.99
CA TYR A 87 1.00 9.56 -13.75
C TYR A 87 0.87 8.06 -14.01
N VAL A 88 0.11 7.69 -15.06
CA VAL A 88 -0.01 6.30 -15.49
C VAL A 88 1.34 5.73 -15.91
N ALA A 89 2.11 6.49 -16.70
CA ALA A 89 3.44 6.09 -17.17
C ALA A 89 4.44 5.85 -16.03
N MET A 90 4.40 6.68 -14.96
CA MET A 90 5.28 6.51 -13.81
C MET A 90 5.06 5.17 -13.11
N GLY A 91 3.81 4.78 -12.81
CA GLY A 91 3.57 3.45 -12.23
C GLY A 91 3.77 2.30 -13.22
N PHE A 92 3.54 2.50 -14.52
CA PHE A 92 3.87 1.51 -15.54
C PHE A 92 5.38 1.25 -15.64
N SER A 93 6.20 2.29 -15.48
CA SER A 93 7.67 2.15 -15.47
C SER A 93 8.15 1.26 -14.31
N VAL A 94 7.58 1.43 -13.11
CA VAL A 94 7.86 0.58 -11.94
C VAL A 94 7.45 -0.87 -12.22
N PHE A 95 6.31 -1.08 -12.87
CA PHE A 95 5.85 -2.41 -13.26
C PHE A 95 6.80 -3.08 -14.28
N LEU A 96 7.30 -2.33 -15.26
CA LEU A 96 8.31 -2.84 -16.21
C LEU A 96 9.62 -3.21 -15.50
N ILE A 97 10.04 -2.42 -14.51
CA ILE A 97 11.24 -2.75 -13.72
C ILE A 97 11.00 -4.02 -12.90
N PHE A 98 9.82 -4.20 -12.29
CA PHE A 98 9.49 -5.46 -11.60
C PHE A 98 9.54 -6.65 -12.56
N LEU A 99 9.01 -6.54 -13.77
CA LEU A 99 9.09 -7.60 -14.78
C LEU A 99 10.54 -7.88 -15.20
N ALA A 100 11.36 -6.84 -15.38
CA ALA A 100 12.77 -7.00 -15.72
C ALA A 100 13.55 -7.71 -14.59
N VAL A 101 13.30 -7.35 -13.33
CA VAL A 101 13.92 -7.99 -12.16
C VAL A 101 13.43 -9.43 -11.98
N GLU A 102 12.18 -9.74 -12.31
CA GLU A 102 11.67 -11.10 -12.23
C GLU A 102 12.34 -12.01 -13.29
N ILE A 103 12.46 -11.52 -14.52
CA ILE A 103 13.01 -12.28 -15.65
C ILE A 103 14.53 -12.46 -15.52
N PHE A 104 15.27 -11.38 -15.25
CA PHE A 104 16.74 -11.39 -15.28
C PHE A 104 17.40 -11.44 -13.88
N GLY A 105 16.63 -11.32 -12.80
CA GLY A 105 17.16 -11.21 -11.45
C GLY A 105 17.70 -12.51 -10.88
N SER A 106 18.76 -12.39 -10.11
CA SER A 106 19.27 -13.46 -9.24
C SER A 106 18.24 -13.83 -8.16
N PRO A 107 18.33 -15.03 -7.54
CA PRO A 107 17.44 -15.41 -6.44
C PRO A 107 17.41 -14.41 -5.29
N PHE A 108 18.50 -13.64 -5.10
CA PHE A 108 18.53 -12.53 -4.15
C PHE A 108 17.68 -11.34 -4.62
N MET A 109 17.80 -10.93 -5.88
CA MET A 109 17.06 -9.78 -6.43
C MET A 109 15.55 -9.99 -6.47
N ARG A 110 15.09 -11.23 -6.70
CA ARG A 110 13.66 -11.57 -6.66
C ARG A 110 13.07 -11.41 -5.26
N ASN A 111 13.80 -11.76 -4.21
CA ASN A 111 13.34 -11.57 -2.82
C ASN A 111 13.24 -10.08 -2.41
N THR A 112 14.04 -9.21 -3.05
CA THR A 112 14.01 -7.75 -2.82
C THR A 112 13.41 -6.98 -4.00
N MET A 113 12.57 -7.61 -4.82
CA MET A 113 12.09 -7.03 -6.09
C MET A 113 11.41 -5.67 -5.91
N VAL A 114 10.68 -5.50 -4.80
CA VAL A 114 9.95 -4.27 -4.47
C VAL A 114 10.90 -3.08 -4.32
N ILE A 115 12.08 -3.30 -3.70
CA ILE A 115 13.08 -2.24 -3.49
C ILE A 115 13.62 -1.76 -4.83
N TRP A 116 13.95 -2.69 -5.74
CA TRP A 116 14.50 -2.35 -7.05
C TRP A 116 13.52 -1.60 -7.94
N GLY A 117 12.24 -1.99 -7.94
CA GLY A 117 11.24 -1.24 -8.71
C GLY A 117 10.90 0.13 -8.13
N LEU A 118 10.85 0.27 -6.81
CA LEU A 118 10.65 1.60 -6.19
C LEU A 118 11.85 2.52 -6.42
N LEU A 119 13.07 1.99 -6.30
CA LEU A 119 14.30 2.75 -6.55
C LEU A 119 14.40 3.17 -8.01
N GLY A 120 14.13 2.26 -8.95
CA GLY A 120 14.12 2.60 -10.37
C GLY A 120 13.04 3.62 -10.73
N GLY A 121 11.84 3.51 -10.14
CA GLY A 121 10.78 4.51 -10.31
C GLY A 121 11.17 5.89 -9.76
N TYR A 122 11.86 5.93 -8.62
CA TYR A 122 12.40 7.19 -8.07
C TYR A 122 13.42 7.83 -9.00
N LEU A 123 14.32 7.05 -9.60
CA LEU A 123 15.33 7.56 -10.55
C LEU A 123 14.71 8.11 -11.84
N ILE A 124 13.57 7.58 -12.29
CA ILE A 124 12.86 8.06 -13.49
C ILE A 124 12.03 9.31 -13.17
N ALA A 125 11.56 9.45 -11.93
CA ALA A 125 10.76 10.58 -11.48
C ALA A 125 11.59 11.80 -11.06
N ALA A 126 12.87 11.60 -10.72
CA ALA A 126 13.84 12.65 -10.43
C ALA A 126 14.30 13.36 -11.70
#